data_AF-A7RFT8-F1
#
_entry.id   AF-A7RFT8-F1
#
_cell.length_a   1.000
_cell.length_b   1.000
_cell.length_c   1.000
_cell.angle_alpha   90.00
_cell.angle_beta   90.00
_cell.angle_gamma   90.00
#
_symmetry.space_group_name_H-M   'P 1'
#
loop_
_entity.id
_entity.type
_entity.pdbx_description
1 polymer ?
#
loop_
_entity_poly.entity_id
_entity_poly.type
_entity_poly.pdbx_seq_one_letter_code
_entity_poly.pdbx_strand_id
1 'polypeptide(L)'
;GLHVLGIFRTGGSKKRMKQMREQFDSGEKTQFNAEDNPHDVAALFKEYLRDLPEPLLTRELYSAFLETQGISDTAKEIEALQLLCCLLPAANRDTLNALLAFLSKVDFYAEDKIDDMGCDIPGNKMNSKNLATLIGPNILHKVRIE
;
A
#
# COMPACT_ATOMS: atom_id res chain seq x y z
N GLY A 1 -5.01 2.47 13.49
CA GLY A 1 -5.96 2.39 12.37
C GLY A 1 -6.22 0.99 11.80
N LEU A 2 -5.63 -0.10 12.32
CA LEU A 2 -5.77 -1.43 11.69
C LEU A 2 -7.20 -2.02 11.74
N HIS A 3 -8.05 -1.55 12.64
CA HIS A 3 -9.46 -1.94 12.74
C HIS A 3 -10.41 -0.96 12.04
N VAL A 4 -9.88 0.05 11.35
CA VAL A 4 -10.72 1.06 10.69
C VAL A 4 -11.31 0.47 9.42
N LEU A 5 -12.64 0.39 9.38
CA LEU A 5 -13.39 -0.13 8.25
C LEU A 5 -13.03 0.58 6.94
N GLY A 6 -12.59 -0.19 5.94
CA GLY A 6 -12.27 0.34 4.63
C GLY A 6 -11.01 1.21 4.58
N ILE A 7 -10.03 0.99 5.46
CA ILE A 7 -8.71 1.62 5.36
C ILE A 7 -8.13 1.44 3.95
N PHE A 8 -7.47 2.47 3.38
CA PHE A 8 -7.08 2.57 1.96
C PHE A 8 -8.21 2.66 0.92
N ARG A 9 -9.41 2.16 1.18
CA ARG A 9 -10.55 2.26 0.25
C ARG A 9 -11.22 3.62 0.35
N THR A 10 -11.56 4.02 1.57
CA THR A 10 -12.22 5.31 1.84
C THR A 10 -11.23 6.44 1.61
N GLY A 11 -11.65 7.45 0.84
CA GLY A 11 -10.85 8.64 0.57
C GLY A 11 -10.70 9.53 1.81
N GLY A 12 -9.63 10.33 1.81
CA GLY A 12 -9.41 11.34 2.83
C GLY A 12 -10.04 12.70 2.50
N SER A 13 -10.07 13.58 3.49
CA SER A 13 -10.39 15.00 3.31
C SER A 13 -9.25 15.70 2.56
N LYS A 14 -9.54 16.20 1.35
CA LYS A 14 -8.59 16.97 0.54
C LYS A 14 -7.92 18.11 1.31
N LYS A 15 -8.67 18.81 2.18
CA LYS A 15 -8.14 19.90 2.99
C LYS A 15 -7.10 19.41 4.00
N ARG A 16 -7.42 18.35 4.76
CA ARG A 16 -6.51 17.82 5.79
C ARG A 16 -5.31 17.12 5.16
N MET A 17 -5.51 16.37 4.07
CA MET A 17 -4.41 15.77 3.31
C MET A 17 -3.43 16.83 2.78
N LYS A 18 -3.94 17.94 2.22
CA LYS A 18 -3.08 19.05 1.76
C LYS A 18 -2.25 19.63 2.92
N GLN A 19 -2.86 19.85 4.08
CA GLN A 19 -2.16 20.35 5.27
C GLN A 19 -1.10 19.36 5.76
N MET A 20 -1.43 18.07 5.84
CA MET A 20 -0.47 17.02 6.22
C MET A 20 0.70 16.94 5.25
N ARG A 21 0.45 17.08 3.94
CA ARG A 21 1.51 17.10 2.93
C ARG A 21 2.42 18.32 3.08
N GLU A 22 1.85 19.52 3.21
CA GLU A 22 2.64 20.74 3.40
C GLU A 22 3.53 20.66 4.65
N GLN A 23 3.03 20.06 5.73
CA GLN A 23 3.82 19.80 6.93
C GLN A 23 4.94 18.79 6.65
N PHE A 24 4.64 17.68 5.98
CA PHE A 24 5.63 16.67 5.61
C PHE A 24 6.75 17.23 4.72
N ASP A 25 6.39 18.05 3.73
CA ASP A 25 7.33 18.64 2.77
C ASP A 25 8.15 19.79 3.36
N SER A 26 7.72 20.38 4.50
CA SER A 26 8.44 21.45 5.18
C SER A 26 9.78 20.99 5.81
N GLY A 27 9.99 19.68 5.93
CA GLY A 27 11.18 19.10 6.57
C GLY A 27 11.14 19.15 8.09
N GLU A 28 10.09 19.71 8.70
CA GLU A 28 9.82 19.52 10.13
C GLU A 28 9.54 18.03 10.39
N LYS A 29 9.95 17.54 11.57
CA LYS A 29 9.60 16.18 12.02
C LYS A 29 8.09 16.08 12.16
N THR A 30 7.42 15.75 11.07
CA THR A 30 5.97 15.61 11.03
C THR A 30 5.63 14.34 11.79
N GLN A 31 5.03 14.48 12.96
CA GLN A 31 4.56 13.35 13.75
C GLN A 31 3.09 13.14 13.42
N PHE A 32 2.79 12.15 12.58
CA PHE A 32 1.43 11.62 12.53
C PHE A 32 1.07 11.15 13.94
N ASN A 33 -0.01 11.70 14.48
CA ASN A 33 -0.45 11.45 15.85
C ASN A 33 -1.64 10.49 15.87
N ALA A 34 -2.03 10.05 17.07
CA ALA A 34 -3.15 9.13 17.23
C ALA A 34 -4.53 9.77 16.92
N GLU A 35 -4.59 11.10 16.86
CA GLU A 35 -5.80 11.87 16.58
C GLU A 35 -6.03 12.06 15.07
N ASP A 36 -4.98 11.89 14.26
CA ASP A 36 -5.07 11.97 12.81
C ASP A 36 -6.01 10.91 12.26
N ASN A 37 -6.89 11.35 11.35
CA ASN A 37 -7.84 10.45 10.73
C ASN A 37 -7.11 9.38 9.89
N PRO A 38 -7.29 8.08 10.18
CA PRO A 38 -6.57 7.03 9.46
C PRO A 38 -6.83 6.98 7.95
N HIS A 39 -8.00 7.43 7.49
CA HIS A 39 -8.30 7.53 6.05
C HIS A 39 -7.50 8.64 5.38
N ASP A 40 -7.26 9.76 6.05
CA ASP A 40 -6.44 10.85 5.50
C ASP A 40 -4.98 10.42 5.38
N VAL A 41 -4.44 9.78 6.42
CA VAL A 41 -3.07 9.25 6.42
C VAL A 41 -2.91 8.15 5.37
N ALA A 42 -3.87 7.22 5.27
CA ALA A 42 -3.85 6.17 4.25
C ALA A 42 -3.96 6.73 2.82
N ALA A 43 -4.76 7.77 2.62
CA ALA A 43 -4.88 8.43 1.33
C ALA A 43 -3.57 9.15 0.97
N LEU A 44 -3.01 9.94 1.89
CA LEU A 44 -1.74 10.64 1.70
C LEU A 44 -0.60 9.65 1.40
N PHE A 45 -0.54 8.52 2.10
CA PHE A 45 0.45 7.48 1.85
C PHE A 45 0.36 6.90 0.42
N LYS A 46 -0.86 6.66 -0.09
CA LYS A 46 -1.04 6.24 -1.49
C LYS A 46 -0.59 7.32 -2.47
N GLU A 47 -0.91 8.58 -2.20
CA GLU A 47 -0.46 9.68 -3.07
C GLU A 47 1.07 9.80 -3.06
N TYR A 48 1.70 9.69 -1.90
CA TYR A 48 3.16 9.69 -1.80
C TYR A 48 3.81 8.61 -2.69
N LEU A 49 3.31 7.38 -2.64
CA LEU A 49 3.81 6.28 -3.49
C LEU A 49 3.61 6.56 -4.98
N ARG A 50 2.43 7.11 -5.35
CA ARG A 50 2.08 7.44 -6.74
C ARG A 50 2.89 8.61 -7.30
N ASP A 51 3.19 9.59 -6.46
CA ASP A 51 3.86 10.84 -6.85
C ASP A 51 5.39 10.68 -6.90
N LEU A 52 5.93 9.51 -6.54
CA LEU A 52 7.36 9.22 -6.66
C LEU A 52 7.86 9.54 -8.09
N PRO A 53 9.08 10.08 -8.23
CA PRO A 53 9.64 10.37 -9.55
C PRO A 53 9.69 9.14 -10.46
N GLU A 54 9.99 7.99 -9.87
CA GLU A 54 9.98 6.66 -10.47
C GLU A 54 9.03 5.77 -9.64
N PRO A 55 8.12 5.00 -10.24
CA PRO A 55 7.24 4.10 -9.49
C PRO A 55 8.05 3.13 -8.63
N LEU A 56 7.47 2.68 -7.52
CA LEU A 56 8.15 1.76 -6.62
C LEU A 56 8.64 0.48 -7.32
N LEU A 57 7.85 -0.07 -8.26
CA LEU A 57 8.24 -1.23 -9.05
C LEU A 57 9.00 -0.91 -10.34
N THR A 58 9.39 0.35 -10.54
CA THR A 58 10.10 0.91 -11.71
C THR A 58 9.35 0.77 -13.04
N ARG A 59 9.56 1.73 -13.95
CA ARG A 59 9.00 1.67 -15.31
C ARG A 59 9.72 0.66 -16.19
N GLU A 60 11.01 0.44 -15.94
CA GLU A 60 11.82 -0.53 -16.68
C GLU A 60 11.27 -1.95 -16.53
N LEU A 61 10.93 -2.35 -15.31
CA LEU A 61 10.39 -3.69 -15.01
C LEU A 61 8.87 -3.78 -15.19
N TYR A 62 8.19 -2.71 -15.58
CA TYR A 62 6.72 -2.65 -15.64
C TYR A 62 6.11 -3.78 -16.47
N SER A 63 6.57 -3.97 -17.71
CA SER A 63 6.05 -5.02 -18.59
C SER A 63 6.34 -6.41 -18.03
N ALA A 64 7.54 -6.62 -17.47
CA ALA A 64 7.93 -7.91 -16.92
C ALA A 64 7.05 -8.31 -15.73
N PHE A 65 6.70 -7.36 -14.85
CA PHE A 65 5.75 -7.61 -13.76
C PHE A 65 4.34 -7.96 -14.24
N LEU A 66 3.87 -7.40 -15.36
CA LEU A 66 2.55 -7.74 -15.90
C LEU A 66 2.55 -9.10 -16.59
N GLU A 67 3.64 -9.44 -17.29
CA GLU A 67 3.79 -10.70 -18.00
C GLU A 67 3.81 -11.91 -17.07
N THR A 68 4.15 -11.76 -15.78
CA THR A 68 4.10 -12.87 -14.82
C THR A 68 2.69 -13.43 -14.65
N GLN A 69 1.63 -12.61 -14.82
CA GLN A 69 0.24 -13.07 -14.73
C GLN A 69 -0.14 -14.09 -15.80
N GLY A 70 0.63 -14.17 -16.90
CA GLY A 70 0.45 -15.16 -17.95
C GLY A 70 1.08 -16.52 -17.64
N ILE A 71 1.81 -16.66 -16.53
CA ILE A 71 2.47 -17.91 -16.15
C ILE A 71 1.48 -18.84 -15.46
N SER A 72 1.06 -19.91 -16.14
CA SER A 72 0.06 -20.85 -15.61
C SER A 72 0.53 -21.66 -14.39
N ASP A 73 1.85 -21.85 -14.26
CA ASP A 73 2.47 -22.58 -13.14
C ASP A 73 2.76 -21.60 -11.99
N THR A 74 1.98 -21.71 -10.92
CA THR A 74 2.07 -20.81 -9.76
C THR A 74 3.44 -20.82 -9.11
N ALA A 75 4.16 -21.95 -9.09
CA ALA A 75 5.50 -21.98 -8.51
C ALA A 75 6.47 -21.14 -9.34
N LYS A 76 6.37 -21.22 -10.68
CA LYS A 76 7.16 -20.41 -11.61
C LYS A 76 6.75 -18.94 -11.62
N GLU A 77 5.46 -18.64 -11.45
CA GLU A 77 4.97 -17.27 -11.31
C GLU A 77 5.61 -16.61 -10.07
N ILE A 78 5.61 -17.31 -8.94
CA ILE A 78 6.24 -16.83 -7.70
C ILE A 78 7.74 -16.66 -7.89
N GLU A 79 8.43 -17.63 -8.51
CA GLU A 79 9.87 -17.54 -8.79
C GLU A 79 10.19 -16.32 -9.68
N ALA A 80 9.41 -16.10 -10.75
CA ALA A 80 9.58 -14.94 -11.62
C ALA A 80 9.41 -13.62 -10.85
N LEU A 81 8.37 -13.51 -10.02
CA LEU A 81 8.15 -12.32 -9.17
C LEU A 81 9.30 -12.09 -8.20
N GLN A 82 9.85 -13.14 -7.59
CA GLN A 82 11.01 -13.04 -6.70
C GLN A 82 12.25 -12.53 -7.44
N LEU A 83 12.52 -13.05 -8.64
CA LEU A 83 13.63 -12.59 -9.48
C LEU A 83 13.46 -11.12 -9.88
N LEU A 84 12.26 -10.68 -10.26
CA LEU A 84 11.98 -9.27 -10.55
C LEU A 84 12.22 -8.38 -9.31
N CYS A 85 11.83 -8.83 -8.12
CA CYS A 85 12.13 -8.11 -6.88
C CYS A 85 13.65 -8.00 -6.61
N CYS A 86 14.45 -8.99 -7.03
CA CYS A 86 15.92 -8.93 -6.93
C CYS A 86 16.54 -7.92 -7.90
N LEU A 87 15.89 -7.64 -9.03
CA LEU A 87 16.34 -6.64 -10.01
C LEU A 87 16.00 -5.20 -9.60
N LEU A 88 15.12 -5.00 -8.62
CA LEU A 88 14.80 -3.66 -8.11
C LEU A 88 16.04 -3.01 -7.45
N PRO A 89 16.20 -1.68 -7.59
CA PRO A 89 17.16 -0.93 -6.78
C PRO A 89 16.95 -1.19 -5.29
N ALA A 90 18.05 -1.17 -4.51
CA ALA A 90 18.00 -1.55 -3.09
C ALA A 90 16.93 -0.78 -2.30
N ALA A 91 16.85 0.54 -2.47
CA ALA A 91 15.84 1.37 -1.81
C ALA A 91 14.39 0.99 -2.18
N ASN A 92 14.14 0.67 -3.44
CA ASN A 92 12.84 0.23 -3.94
C ASN A 92 12.44 -1.12 -3.34
N ARG A 93 13.37 -2.09 -3.37
CA ARG A 93 13.15 -3.43 -2.80
C ARG A 93 12.88 -3.37 -1.29
N ASP A 94 13.67 -2.60 -0.56
CA ASP A 94 13.52 -2.47 0.90
C ASP A 94 12.19 -1.78 1.25
N THR A 95 11.82 -0.74 0.50
CA THR A 95 10.52 -0.06 0.64
C THR A 95 9.35 -0.97 0.28
N LEU A 96 9.47 -1.75 -0.80
CA LEU A 96 8.46 -2.73 -1.20
C LEU A 96 8.27 -3.81 -0.13
N ASN A 97 9.34 -4.33 0.44
CA ASN A 97 9.28 -5.31 1.51
C ASN A 97 8.55 -4.75 2.74
N ALA A 98 8.89 -3.52 3.16
CA ALA A 98 8.19 -2.85 4.26
C ALA A 98 6.70 -2.62 3.95
N LEU A 99 6.38 -2.19 2.73
CA LEU A 99 5.00 -2.00 2.27
C LEU A 99 4.21 -3.32 2.31
N LEU A 100 4.75 -4.40 1.74
CA LEU A 100 4.08 -5.70 1.69
C LEU A 100 3.91 -6.30 3.10
N ALA A 101 4.90 -6.17 3.98
CA ALA A 101 4.79 -6.60 5.37
C ALA A 101 3.68 -5.83 6.11
N PHE A 102 3.59 -4.52 5.88
CA PHE A 102 2.52 -3.70 6.44
C PHE A 102 1.14 -4.07 5.88
N LEU A 103 1.00 -4.26 4.57
CA LEU A 103 -0.26 -4.65 3.95
C LEU A 103 -0.71 -6.06 4.40
N SER A 104 0.22 -6.99 4.58
CA SER A 104 -0.05 -8.30 5.19
C SER A 104 -0.60 -8.14 6.61
N LYS A 105 -0.08 -7.19 7.39
CA LYS A 105 -0.63 -6.86 8.70
C LYS A 105 -2.05 -6.30 8.60
N VAL A 106 -2.36 -5.45 7.62
CA VAL A 106 -3.73 -4.93 7.41
C VAL A 106 -4.70 -6.07 7.05
N ASP A 107 -4.31 -6.95 6.14
CA ASP A 107 -5.06 -8.15 5.73
C ASP A 107 -5.35 -9.08 6.92
N PHE A 108 -4.42 -9.24 7.85
CA PHE A 108 -4.63 -10.02 9.07
C PHE A 108 -5.79 -9.52 9.97
N TYR A 109 -6.14 -8.24 9.88
CA TYR A 109 -7.26 -7.62 10.59
C TYR A 109 -8.50 -7.42 9.68
N ALA A 110 -8.55 -8.04 8.50
CA ALA A 110 -9.65 -7.85 7.55
C ALA A 110 -10.98 -8.49 8.01
N GLU A 111 -10.91 -9.68 8.60
CA GLU A 111 -12.08 -10.44 9.02
C GLU A 111 -12.58 -10.04 10.42
N ASP A 112 -13.89 -10.25 10.65
CA ASP A 112 -14.47 -10.11 11.98
C ASP A 112 -13.93 -11.22 12.90
N LYS A 113 -13.70 -10.88 14.16
CA LYS A 113 -13.19 -11.82 15.17
C LYS A 113 -14.08 -11.76 16.40
N ILE A 114 -14.05 -12.82 17.19
CA ILE A 114 -14.70 -12.84 18.51
C ILE A 114 -13.57 -12.78 19.55
N ASP A 115 -13.71 -11.91 20.55
CA ASP A 115 -12.75 -11.86 21.66
C ASP A 115 -12.98 -12.95 22.71
N ASP A 116 -12.10 -13.03 23.70
CA ASP A 116 -12.18 -14.02 24.79
C ASP A 116 -13.47 -13.91 25.62
N MET A 117 -14.20 -12.79 25.52
CA MET A 117 -15.46 -12.54 26.22
C MET A 117 -16.69 -12.84 25.35
N GLY A 118 -16.50 -13.29 24.11
CA GLY A 118 -17.59 -13.58 23.18
C GLY A 118 -18.14 -12.36 22.46
N CYS A 119 -17.46 -11.21 22.50
CA CYS A 119 -17.89 -10.00 21.80
C CYS A 119 -17.35 -9.94 20.36
N ASP A 120 -18.19 -9.49 19.43
CA ASP A 120 -17.81 -9.26 18.04
C ASP A 120 -16.85 -8.07 17.91
N ILE A 121 -15.66 -8.32 17.39
CA ILE A 121 -14.70 -7.31 16.94
C ILE A 121 -14.82 -7.20 15.42
N PRO A 122 -15.35 -6.08 14.90
CA PRO A 122 -15.42 -5.87 13.46
C PRO A 122 -14.01 -5.74 12.86
N GLY A 123 -13.79 -6.43 11.74
CA GLY A 123 -12.60 -6.33 10.91
C GLY A 123 -12.62 -5.11 10.00
N ASN A 124 -11.46 -4.75 9.45
CA ASN A 124 -11.34 -3.61 8.55
C ASN A 124 -11.88 -3.87 7.12
N LYS A 125 -12.20 -5.13 6.78
CA LYS A 125 -12.73 -5.58 5.46
C LYS A 125 -11.79 -5.40 4.27
N MET A 126 -10.49 -5.23 4.53
CA MET A 126 -9.46 -4.99 3.52
C MET A 126 -8.54 -6.19 3.40
N ASN A 127 -8.99 -7.21 2.68
CA ASN A 127 -8.15 -8.37 2.39
C ASN A 127 -7.08 -8.08 1.32
N SER A 128 -6.13 -9.00 1.16
CA SER A 128 -5.03 -8.88 0.18
C SER A 128 -5.49 -8.51 -1.24
N LYS A 129 -6.58 -9.12 -1.73
CA LYS A 129 -7.16 -8.80 -3.04
C LYS A 129 -7.69 -7.36 -3.12
N ASN A 130 -8.41 -6.91 -2.10
CA ASN A 130 -8.92 -5.54 -2.02
C ASN A 130 -7.78 -4.51 -1.88
N LEU A 131 -6.73 -4.84 -1.14
CA LEU A 131 -5.55 -3.99 -1.01
C LEU A 131 -4.78 -3.91 -2.33
N ALA A 132 -4.62 -5.03 -3.04
CA ALA A 132 -3.91 -5.07 -4.33
C ALA A 132 -4.57 -4.16 -5.38
N THR A 133 -5.91 -4.13 -5.47
CA THR A 133 -6.61 -3.25 -6.42
C THR A 133 -6.44 -1.76 -6.09
N LEU A 134 -6.30 -1.42 -4.81
CA LEU A 134 -6.15 -0.03 -4.36
C LEU A 134 -4.72 0.46 -4.37
N ILE A 135 -3.74 -0.40 -4.08
CA ILE A 135 -2.32 -0.05 -3.98
C ILE A 135 -1.62 -0.23 -5.33
N GLY A 136 -1.94 -1.27 -6.10
CA GLY A 136 -1.30 -1.61 -7.37
C GLY A 136 -1.09 -0.41 -8.31
N PRO A 137 -2.14 0.38 -8.62
CA PRO A 137 -2.01 1.56 -9.49
C PRO A 137 -1.05 2.65 -8.97
N ASN A 138 -0.77 2.69 -7.67
CA ASN A 138 0.13 3.69 -7.05
C ASN A 138 1.59 3.22 -6.99
N ILE A 139 1.88 1.93 -7.26
CA ILE A 139 3.25 1.39 -7.19
C ILE A 139 3.74 0.82 -8.52
N LEU A 140 2.82 0.54 -9.46
CA LEU A 140 3.10 -0.03 -10.78
C LEU A 140 2.34 0.74 -11.86
N HIS A 141 3.00 1.68 -12.53
CA HIS A 141 2.42 2.47 -13.62
C HIS A 141 3.48 2.90 -14.64
N LYS A 142 3.11 2.95 -15.92
CA LYS A 142 4.03 3.22 -17.03
C LYS A 142 4.32 4.71 -17.25
N VAL A 143 3.39 5.58 -16.88
CA VAL A 143 3.47 7.04 -17.06
C VAL A 143 3.29 7.71 -15.70
N ARG A 144 3.87 8.89 -15.49
CA ARG A 144 3.50 9.71 -14.33
C ARG A 144 2.01 10.00 -14.42
N ILE A 145 1.28 9.71 -13.34
CA ILE A 145 -0.14 10.06 -13.25
C ILE A 145 -0.16 11.56 -12.94
N GLU A 146 -0.47 12.38 -13.94
CA GLU A 146 -0.70 13.83 -13.78
C GLU A 146 -2.05 14.11 -13.08
#